data_AF-A0A2W4X7F6-F1
#
_entry.id   AF-A0A2W4X7F6-F1
#
_cell.length_a   1.000
_cell.length_b   1.000
_cell.length_c   1.000
_cell.angle_alpha   90.00
_cell.angle_beta   90.00
_cell.angle_gamma   90.00
#
_symmetry.space_group_name_H-M   'P 1'
#
loop_
_entity.id
_entity.type
_entity.pdbx_description
1 polymer ?
#
loop_
_entity_poly.entity_id
_entity_poly.type
_entity_poly.pdbx_seq_one_letter_code
_entity_poly.pdbx_strand_id
1 'polypeptide(L)'
;MSTATNQRPIIIKKVKKVVGGGHHGGAWKVAYADFVTAMMAFFLLMWLINTTSPEQRRGIAEFFAPASVSRVSSGAGGLLEGTSFAEEGVRHGHSAPVAPASEPQYTSNADAQNEAQEGATPGGQQDPNAESLTRARTLRETAEFSRAEIAIRQAMADMPDVAELSRNVIMEQTPEGLRIQIVDQEGRSMFNANDAAPNDRARRLLVAISGVIAQLPNRLTIAGHTDASPPGGRYGSNFELSAARANE
;
A
#
# COMPACT_ATOMS: atom_id res chain seq x y z
N MET A 1 -74.15 38.98 -27.00
CA MET A 1 -72.71 39.13 -27.27
C MET A 1 -72.00 39.14 -25.93
N SER A 2 -71.20 38.12 -25.61
CA SER A 2 -70.44 38.03 -24.35
C SER A 2 -68.97 37.84 -24.70
N THR A 3 -68.16 38.83 -24.36
CA THR A 3 -66.72 38.90 -24.64
C THR A 3 -65.95 38.10 -23.58
N ALA A 4 -65.32 37.00 -23.99
CA ALA A 4 -64.44 36.22 -23.13
C ALA A 4 -63.11 36.98 -22.90
N THR A 5 -62.92 37.53 -21.71
CA THR A 5 -61.66 38.16 -21.33
C THR A 5 -60.62 37.07 -20.99
N ASN A 6 -59.67 36.88 -21.90
CA ASN A 6 -58.53 35.96 -21.76
C ASN A 6 -57.48 36.58 -20.83
N GLN A 7 -57.61 36.36 -19.52
CA GLN A 7 -56.57 36.72 -18.55
C GLN A 7 -55.63 35.53 -18.35
N ARG A 8 -54.45 35.58 -18.97
CA ARG A 8 -53.33 34.70 -18.63
C ARG A 8 -52.40 35.47 -17.68
N PRO A 9 -51.96 34.88 -16.55
CA PRO A 9 -51.08 35.58 -15.62
C PRO A 9 -49.71 35.81 -16.26
N ILE A 10 -49.24 37.06 -16.27
CA ILE A 10 -47.91 37.43 -16.74
C ILE A 10 -46.91 37.17 -15.61
N ILE A 11 -46.02 36.18 -15.79
CA ILE A 11 -44.95 35.88 -14.85
C ILE A 11 -43.68 36.61 -15.29
N ILE A 12 -43.29 37.65 -14.55
CA ILE A 12 -42.03 38.37 -14.79
C ILE A 12 -40.93 37.70 -13.97
N LYS A 13 -40.09 36.89 -14.61
CA LYS A 13 -38.90 36.30 -13.98
C LYS A 13 -37.74 37.30 -14.02
N LYS A 14 -37.53 38.03 -12.91
CA LYS A 14 -36.39 38.94 -12.77
C LYS A 14 -35.15 38.15 -12.37
N VAL A 15 -34.32 37.76 -13.34
CA VAL A 15 -33.06 37.04 -13.07
C VAL A 15 -32.00 38.06 -12.66
N LYS A 16 -31.68 38.12 -11.36
CA LYS A 16 -30.55 38.91 -10.86
C LYS A 16 -29.28 38.16 -11.24
N LYS A 17 -28.58 38.62 -12.28
CA LYS A 17 -27.25 38.10 -12.64
C LYS A 17 -26.29 38.57 -11.54
N VAL A 18 -26.11 37.73 -10.52
CA VAL A 18 -25.03 37.92 -9.56
C VAL A 18 -23.76 37.64 -10.35
N VAL A 19 -23.03 38.69 -10.73
CA VAL A 19 -21.66 38.56 -11.19
C VAL A 19 -20.84 38.23 -9.93
N GLY A 20 -20.98 37.00 -9.45
CA GLY A 20 -20.01 36.44 -8.53
C GLY A 20 -18.70 36.35 -9.29
N GLY A 21 -17.67 37.03 -8.77
CA GLY A 21 -16.33 37.05 -9.36
C GLY A 21 -15.90 35.63 -9.71
N GLY A 22 -15.94 35.31 -10.99
CA GLY A 22 -15.60 34.00 -11.50
C GLY A 22 -14.12 33.76 -11.24
N HIS A 23 -13.81 32.95 -10.22
CA HIS A 23 -12.50 32.33 -9.98
C HIS A 23 -12.12 31.31 -11.07
N HIS A 24 -12.60 31.48 -12.31
CA HIS A 24 -12.43 30.53 -13.40
C HIS A 24 -11.32 30.92 -14.38
N GLY A 25 -10.62 32.04 -14.16
CA GLY A 25 -9.48 32.48 -15.01
C GLY A 25 -8.09 32.07 -14.50
N GLY A 26 -7.99 31.46 -13.32
CA GLY A 26 -6.71 31.15 -12.65
C GLY A 26 -6.31 29.67 -12.65
N ALA A 27 -7.26 28.74 -12.82
CA ALA A 27 -6.99 27.31 -12.71
C ALA A 27 -5.94 26.78 -13.71
N TRP A 28 -5.95 27.30 -14.94
CA TRP A 28 -4.96 26.92 -15.96
C TRP A 28 -3.54 27.41 -15.62
N LYS A 29 -3.41 28.53 -14.91
CA LYS A 29 -2.11 29.05 -14.45
C LYS A 29 -1.55 28.22 -13.30
N VAL A 30 -2.42 27.67 -12.45
CA VAL A 30 -2.01 26.76 -11.37
C VAL A 30 -1.47 25.45 -11.97
N ALA A 31 -2.17 24.87 -12.95
CA ALA A 31 -1.69 23.68 -13.65
C ALA A 31 -0.37 23.93 -14.42
N TYR A 32 -0.21 25.10 -15.03
CA TYR A 32 1.04 25.48 -15.69
C TYR A 32 2.20 25.69 -14.70
N ALA A 33 1.94 26.34 -13.55
CA ALA A 33 2.93 26.53 -12.51
C ALA A 33 3.40 25.19 -11.93
N ASP A 34 2.47 24.28 -11.66
CA ASP A 34 2.76 22.92 -11.17
C ASP A 34 3.63 22.13 -12.15
N PHE A 35 3.31 22.20 -13.45
CA PHE A 35 4.11 21.57 -14.49
C PHE A 35 5.54 22.13 -14.55
N VAL A 36 5.71 23.45 -14.47
CA VAL A 36 7.05 24.08 -14.47
C VAL A 36 7.84 23.70 -13.22
N THR A 37 7.20 23.62 -12.05
CA THR A 37 7.87 23.20 -10.81
C THR A 37 8.26 21.73 -10.84
N ALA A 38 7.44 20.85 -11.43
CA ALA A 38 7.80 19.45 -11.63
C ALA A 38 9.01 19.30 -12.55
N MET A 39 9.04 20.06 -13.65
CA MET A 39 10.18 20.08 -14.58
C MET A 39 11.45 20.66 -13.95
N MET A 40 11.33 21.71 -13.14
CA MET A 40 12.44 22.30 -12.39
C MET A 40 13.01 21.29 -11.38
N ALA A 41 12.15 20.62 -10.61
CA ALA A 41 12.57 19.60 -9.64
C ALA A 41 13.28 18.42 -10.32
N PHE A 42 12.74 17.94 -11.45
CA PHE A 42 13.37 16.90 -12.26
C PHE A 42 14.74 17.34 -12.80
N PHE A 43 14.85 18.58 -13.29
CA PHE A 43 16.11 19.14 -13.75
C PHE A 43 17.14 19.25 -12.60
N LEU A 44 16.74 19.75 -11.43
CA LEU A 44 17.63 19.83 -10.26
C LEU A 44 18.10 18.44 -9.80
N LEU A 45 17.24 17.43 -9.86
CA LEU A 45 17.59 16.05 -9.56
C LEU A 45 18.64 15.50 -10.54
N MET A 46 18.41 15.65 -11.85
CA MET A 46 19.38 15.20 -12.85
C MET A 46 20.68 15.99 -12.80
N TRP A 47 20.60 17.29 -12.51
CA TRP A 47 21.76 18.14 -12.30
C TRP A 47 22.58 17.67 -11.10
N LEU A 48 21.93 17.30 -9.98
CA LEU A 48 22.60 16.69 -8.84
C LEU A 48 23.29 15.37 -9.21
N ILE A 49 22.61 14.49 -9.94
CA ILE A 49 23.17 13.18 -10.33
C ILE A 49 24.41 13.33 -11.25
N ASN A 50 24.41 14.31 -12.15
CA ASN A 50 25.53 14.57 -13.06
C ASN A 50 26.72 15.25 -12.36
N THR A 51 26.44 16.14 -11.39
CA THR A 51 27.50 16.85 -10.63
C THR A 51 28.07 16.02 -9.48
N THR A 52 27.40 14.94 -9.08
CA THR A 52 27.81 14.06 -7.98
C THR A 52 28.72 12.92 -8.45
N SER A 53 29.80 12.68 -7.72
CA SER A 53 30.73 11.59 -8.02
C SER A 53 30.04 10.22 -7.89
N PRO A 54 30.53 9.17 -8.58
CA PRO A 54 29.97 7.82 -8.46
C PRO A 54 29.95 7.30 -7.02
N GLU A 55 30.93 7.69 -6.19
CA GLU A 55 31.05 7.27 -4.80
C GLU A 55 29.98 7.90 -3.91
N GLN A 56 29.72 9.20 -4.06
CA GLN A 56 28.66 9.90 -3.33
C GLN A 56 27.26 9.39 -3.70
N ARG A 57 27.03 9.06 -4.98
CA ARG A 57 25.78 8.42 -5.42
C ARG A 57 25.55 7.06 -4.76
N ARG A 58 26.62 6.29 -4.58
CA ARG A 58 26.57 4.98 -3.90
C ARG A 58 26.28 5.12 -2.41
N GLY A 59 26.91 6.09 -1.72
CA GLY A 59 26.63 6.35 -0.30
C GLY A 59 25.18 6.77 -0.03
N ILE A 60 24.60 7.60 -0.90
CA ILE A 60 23.18 7.98 -0.82
C ILE A 60 22.29 6.77 -1.14
N ALA A 61 22.64 5.95 -2.14
CA ALA A 61 21.90 4.75 -2.47
C ALA A 61 21.93 3.71 -1.33
N GLU A 62 23.04 3.58 -0.60
CA GLU A 62 23.14 2.69 0.57
C GLU A 62 22.32 3.20 1.77
N PHE A 63 22.16 4.51 1.93
CA PHE A 63 21.29 5.10 2.96
C PHE A 63 19.80 4.82 2.70
N PHE A 64 19.38 4.84 1.42
CA PHE A 64 17.98 4.60 1.02
C PHE A 64 17.69 3.15 0.63
N ALA A 65 18.71 2.32 0.42
CA ALA A 65 18.54 0.89 0.30
C ALA A 65 18.11 0.38 1.69
N PRO A 66 16.88 -0.14 1.85
CA PRO A 66 16.53 -0.82 3.08
C PRO A 66 17.59 -1.90 3.27
N ALA A 67 18.21 -1.95 4.45
CA ALA A 67 19.14 -3.01 4.82
C ALA A 67 18.50 -4.32 4.38
N SER A 68 19.00 -4.86 3.26
CA SER A 68 18.61 -6.15 2.76
C SER A 68 18.97 -7.07 3.89
N VAL A 69 17.93 -7.52 4.61
CA VAL A 69 17.99 -8.34 5.82
C VAL A 69 19.23 -9.20 5.72
N SER A 70 20.30 -8.78 6.39
CA SER A 70 21.45 -9.64 6.55
C SER A 70 20.91 -10.72 7.47
N ARG A 71 20.53 -11.84 6.85
CA ARG A 71 20.49 -13.13 7.54
C ARG A 71 21.93 -13.42 7.89
N VAL A 72 22.47 -12.70 8.86
CA VAL A 72 23.53 -13.22 9.71
C VAL A 72 22.84 -14.38 10.41
N SER A 73 23.05 -15.56 9.86
CA SER A 73 22.91 -16.83 10.56
C SER A 73 23.91 -16.81 11.70
N SER A 74 23.63 -16.01 12.73
CA SER A 74 24.20 -16.21 14.04
C SER A 74 23.58 -17.51 14.52
N GLY A 75 24.39 -18.57 14.47
CA GLY A 75 24.06 -19.86 15.03
C GLY A 75 23.89 -19.72 16.54
N ALA A 76 22.67 -19.38 16.96
CA ALA A 76 22.11 -19.50 18.29
C ALA A 76 20.59 -19.30 18.10
N GLY A 77 19.80 -20.32 17.76
CA GLY A 77 19.70 -21.56 18.50
C GLY A 77 18.89 -21.30 19.77
N GLY A 78 17.57 -21.44 19.66
CA GLY A 78 16.66 -21.83 20.76
C GLY A 78 16.60 -20.94 21.99
N LEU A 79 15.47 -20.25 22.15
CA LEU A 79 14.93 -19.85 23.43
C LEU A 79 14.79 -21.10 24.34
N LEU A 80 15.52 -21.14 25.45
CA LEU A 80 15.43 -22.11 26.58
C LEU A 80 15.99 -23.53 26.34
N GLU A 81 17.24 -23.81 26.77
CA GLU A 81 17.58 -25.03 27.53
C GLU A 81 19.00 -24.92 28.13
N GLY A 82 19.18 -25.31 29.40
CA GLY A 82 20.45 -25.20 30.13
C GLY A 82 21.39 -26.39 29.94
N THR A 83 22.70 -26.14 30.06
CA THR A 83 23.63 -26.75 31.04
C THR A 83 25.06 -26.40 30.64
N SER A 84 25.83 -25.97 31.63
CA SER A 84 27.25 -25.68 31.56
C SER A 84 28.07 -26.93 31.31
N PHE A 85 29.00 -26.87 30.36
CA PHE A 85 30.30 -27.54 30.46
C PHE A 85 31.38 -26.65 29.85
N ALA A 86 32.38 -26.32 30.67
CA ALA A 86 33.61 -25.68 30.26
C ALA A 86 34.62 -26.74 29.79
N GLU A 87 35.48 -26.36 28.84
CA GLU A 87 36.86 -26.84 28.61
C GLU A 87 37.46 -25.87 27.54
N GLU A 88 38.11 -24.77 27.93
CA GLU A 88 39.55 -24.58 28.23
C GLU A 88 40.46 -24.50 26.97
N GLY A 89 41.19 -23.38 26.85
CA GLY A 89 42.26 -23.11 25.87
C GLY A 89 41.84 -22.18 24.73
N VAL A 90 42.42 -21.01 24.46
CA VAL A 90 43.77 -20.49 24.71
C VAL A 90 43.69 -18.98 24.92
N ARG A 91 44.24 -18.49 26.02
CA ARG A 91 44.51 -17.07 26.27
C ARG A 91 45.69 -16.62 25.42
N HIS A 92 45.52 -15.59 24.60
CA HIS A 92 46.58 -14.63 24.29
C HIS A 92 45.96 -13.24 24.29
N GLY A 93 46.41 -12.43 25.25
CA GLY A 93 45.97 -11.06 25.43
C GLY A 93 46.68 -10.12 24.46
N HIS A 94 45.89 -9.29 23.79
CA HIS A 94 46.31 -7.95 23.40
C HIS A 94 45.17 -6.99 23.73
N SER A 95 45.46 -6.09 24.66
CA SER A 95 44.61 -5.02 25.12
C SER A 95 44.43 -3.96 24.03
N ALA A 96 43.20 -3.62 23.67
CA ALA A 96 42.78 -2.26 23.32
C ALA A 96 41.25 -2.17 23.37
N PRO A 97 40.67 -1.11 23.97
CA PRO A 97 39.22 -0.92 24.04
C PRO A 97 38.67 -0.54 22.65
N VAL A 98 37.59 -1.22 22.25
CA VAL A 98 36.79 -0.83 21.07
C VAL A 98 36.02 0.44 21.44
N ALA A 99 36.57 1.59 21.07
CA ALA A 99 35.83 2.83 20.97
C ALA A 99 34.79 2.71 19.84
N PRO A 100 33.62 3.36 19.97
CA PRO A 100 32.61 3.38 18.92
C PRO A 100 33.20 4.03 17.66
N ALA A 101 33.15 3.31 16.54
CA ALA A 101 33.68 3.78 15.27
C ALA A 101 32.96 5.06 14.84
N SER A 102 33.77 6.09 14.69
CA SER A 102 33.48 7.46 14.34
C SER A 102 32.79 7.59 12.98
N GLU A 103 31.83 8.50 12.90
CA GLU A 103 31.23 8.99 11.66
C GLU A 103 32.30 9.61 10.74
N PRO A 104 32.21 9.46 9.40
CA PRO A 104 33.18 10.03 8.48
C PRO A 104 33.04 11.56 8.43
N GLN A 105 34.11 12.26 8.83
CA GLN A 105 34.26 13.71 8.68
C GLN A 105 34.47 14.06 7.20
N TYR A 106 33.56 14.84 6.63
CA TYR A 106 33.80 15.56 5.38
C TYR A 106 34.63 16.82 5.68
N THR A 107 35.83 16.90 5.12
CA THR A 107 36.59 18.15 5.08
C THR A 107 36.07 19.01 3.92
N SER A 108 35.24 20.00 4.23
CA SER A 108 34.95 21.11 3.31
C SER A 108 35.91 22.26 3.60
N ASN A 109 36.89 22.47 2.72
CA ASN A 109 37.61 23.73 2.65
C ASN A 109 36.68 24.77 2.01
N ALA A 110 36.14 25.67 2.82
CA ALA A 110 35.61 26.95 2.39
C ALA A 110 35.77 27.96 3.52
N ASP A 111 36.28 29.13 3.15
CA ASP A 111 36.82 30.16 4.00
C ASP A 111 35.85 30.72 5.05
N ALA A 112 36.49 31.25 6.09
CA ALA A 112 35.92 31.90 7.26
C ALA A 112 34.86 32.97 6.96
N GLN A 113 33.78 32.95 7.74
CA GLN A 113 33.22 34.08 8.53
C GLN A 113 31.78 33.77 8.98
N ASN A 114 31.60 33.42 10.25
CA ASN A 114 30.65 34.05 11.19
C ASN A 114 30.31 33.15 12.39
N GLU A 115 30.63 33.69 13.58
CA GLU A 115 29.77 33.77 14.76
C GLU A 115 28.82 32.60 15.05
N ALA A 116 29.35 31.58 15.75
CA ALA A 116 28.54 30.63 16.49
C ALA A 116 28.15 31.24 17.85
N GLN A 117 26.90 31.68 17.97
CA GLN A 117 26.27 31.96 19.25
C GLN A 117 25.24 30.86 19.54
N GLU A 118 25.64 30.00 20.48
CA GLU A 118 24.84 29.33 21.52
C GLU A 118 23.44 28.80 21.18
N GLY A 119 23.31 27.46 21.23
CA GLY A 119 22.01 26.80 21.22
C GLY A 119 22.05 25.27 21.35
N ALA A 120 23.02 24.71 22.06
CA ALA A 120 22.97 23.29 22.43
C ALA A 120 21.96 23.11 23.57
N THR A 121 20.83 22.46 23.29
CA THR A 121 20.03 21.81 24.33
C THR A 121 20.11 20.29 24.14
N PRO A 122 20.84 19.57 24.98
CA PRO A 122 20.79 18.11 25.05
C PRO A 122 19.63 17.70 25.96
N GLY A 123 18.78 16.78 25.50
CA GLY A 123 17.72 16.17 26.31
C GLY A 123 16.31 16.60 25.94
N GLY A 124 15.80 16.06 24.83
CA GLY A 124 14.37 16.07 24.52
C GLY A 124 13.91 14.64 24.34
N GLN A 125 13.18 14.12 25.33
CA GLN A 125 12.31 12.96 25.16
C GLN A 125 11.35 13.31 24.01
N GLN A 126 11.68 12.91 22.78
CA GLN A 126 10.77 13.11 21.65
C GLN A 126 9.64 12.12 21.86
N ASP A 127 8.52 12.64 22.36
CA ASP A 127 7.23 11.95 22.33
C ASP A 127 7.08 11.24 20.97
N PRO A 128 6.59 9.99 20.94
CA PRO A 128 6.46 9.26 19.69
C PRO A 128 5.54 10.05 18.75
N ASN A 129 6.15 10.78 17.79
CA ASN A 129 5.43 11.54 16.79
C ASN A 129 4.38 10.61 16.15
N ALA A 130 3.15 11.10 15.99
CA ALA A 130 2.03 10.31 15.46
C ALA A 130 2.38 9.59 14.14
N GLU A 131 3.30 10.15 13.36
CA GLU A 131 3.84 9.57 12.13
C GLU A 131 4.66 8.29 12.34
N SER A 132 5.49 8.22 13.38
CA SER A 132 6.32 7.03 13.64
C SER A 132 5.47 5.85 14.08
N LEU A 133 4.45 6.11 14.90
CA LEU A 133 3.44 5.12 15.32
C LEU A 133 2.63 4.61 14.13
N THR A 134 2.22 5.52 13.23
CA THR A 134 1.46 5.16 12.03
C THR A 134 2.29 4.29 11.10
N ARG A 135 3.56 4.67 10.84
CA ARG A 135 4.48 3.88 10.01
C ARG A 135 4.77 2.50 10.61
N ALA A 136 4.98 2.42 11.92
CA ALA A 136 5.19 1.13 12.59
C ALA A 136 3.95 0.22 12.48
N ARG A 137 2.75 0.80 12.52
CA ARG A 137 1.49 0.06 12.35
C ARG A 137 1.32 -0.45 10.92
N THR A 138 1.53 0.40 9.90
CA THR A 138 1.38 -0.01 8.50
C THR A 138 2.37 -1.13 8.14
N LEU A 139 3.62 -1.04 8.60
CA LEU A 139 4.62 -2.09 8.37
C LEU A 139 4.20 -3.44 8.96
N ARG A 140 3.60 -3.44 10.17
CA ARG A 140 3.07 -4.67 10.79
C ARG A 140 1.88 -5.22 10.00
N GLU A 141 0.94 -4.36 9.62
CA GLU A 141 -0.23 -4.74 8.82
C GLU A 141 0.20 -5.34 7.47
N THR A 142 1.15 -4.72 6.75
CA THR A 142 1.69 -5.28 5.50
C THR A 142 2.36 -6.64 5.72
N ALA A 143 3.12 -6.81 6.81
CA ALA A 143 3.72 -8.09 7.12
C ALA A 143 2.66 -9.17 7.39
N GLU A 144 1.58 -8.84 8.11
CA GLU A 144 0.45 -9.74 8.34
C GLU A 144 -0.24 -10.14 7.03
N PHE A 145 -0.51 -9.19 6.13
CA PHE A 145 -1.08 -9.49 4.82
C PHE A 145 -0.18 -10.38 3.96
N SER A 146 1.13 -10.17 4.00
CA SER A 146 2.07 -11.03 3.27
C SER A 146 2.06 -12.48 3.77
N ARG A 147 1.92 -12.67 5.09
CA ARG A 147 1.79 -13.99 5.71
C ARG A 147 0.47 -14.64 5.35
N ALA A 148 -0.63 -13.87 5.36
CA ALA A 148 -1.94 -14.34 4.96
C ALA A 148 -1.95 -14.80 3.49
N GLU A 149 -1.30 -14.05 2.60
CA GLU A 149 -1.16 -14.44 1.19
C GLU A 149 -0.45 -15.80 1.05
N ILE A 150 0.67 -15.99 1.74
CA ILE A 150 1.42 -17.26 1.72
C ILE A 150 0.55 -18.40 2.28
N ALA A 151 -0.14 -18.18 3.40
CA ALA A 151 -1.02 -19.16 4.01
C ALA A 151 -2.19 -19.54 3.09
N ILE A 152 -2.79 -18.58 2.37
CA ILE A 152 -3.83 -18.85 1.37
C ILE A 152 -3.26 -19.69 0.23
N ARG A 153 -2.07 -19.34 -0.30
CA ARG A 153 -1.41 -20.14 -1.37
C ARG A 153 -1.15 -21.57 -0.92
N GLN A 154 -0.70 -21.76 0.31
CA GLN A 154 -0.44 -23.08 0.87
C GLN A 154 -1.74 -23.88 1.07
N ALA A 155 -2.76 -23.29 1.68
CA ALA A 155 -4.06 -23.94 1.87
C ALA A 155 -4.71 -24.38 0.55
N MET A 156 -4.53 -23.59 -0.52
CA MET A 156 -4.98 -23.98 -1.86
C MET A 156 -4.15 -25.12 -2.47
N ALA A 157 -2.83 -25.17 -2.19
CA ALA A 157 -1.94 -26.21 -2.70
C ALA A 157 -2.19 -27.58 -2.04
N ASP A 158 -2.65 -27.59 -0.79
CA ASP A 158 -2.95 -28.81 -0.04
C ASP A 158 -4.19 -29.55 -0.57
N MET A 159 -5.03 -28.87 -1.36
CA MET A 159 -6.27 -29.43 -1.95
C MET A 159 -6.15 -29.54 -3.47
N PRO A 160 -6.09 -30.75 -4.06
CA PRO A 160 -5.91 -30.92 -5.51
C PRO A 160 -6.94 -30.18 -6.37
N ASP A 161 -8.23 -30.27 -6.00
CA ASP A 161 -9.34 -29.61 -6.72
C ASP A 161 -9.23 -28.07 -6.73
N VAL A 162 -8.66 -27.50 -5.67
CA VAL A 162 -8.51 -26.05 -5.48
C VAL A 162 -7.19 -25.57 -6.09
N ALA A 163 -6.14 -26.41 -6.06
CA ALA A 163 -4.86 -26.12 -6.67
C ALA A 163 -5.00 -25.81 -8.17
N GLU A 164 -5.92 -26.48 -8.89
CA GLU A 164 -6.22 -26.17 -10.28
C GLU A 164 -6.84 -24.78 -10.50
N LEU A 165 -7.59 -24.29 -9.51
CA LEU A 165 -8.23 -22.96 -9.48
C LEU A 165 -7.27 -21.86 -9.02
N SER A 166 -6.09 -22.19 -8.48
CA SER A 166 -5.10 -21.19 -8.03
C SER A 166 -4.72 -20.18 -9.12
N ARG A 167 -4.73 -20.59 -10.39
CA ARG A 167 -4.48 -19.70 -11.55
C ARG A 167 -5.56 -18.63 -11.75
N ASN A 168 -6.75 -18.87 -11.23
CA ASN A 168 -7.89 -17.97 -11.27
C ASN A 168 -7.91 -17.03 -10.04
N VAL A 169 -7.01 -17.24 -9.08
CA VAL A 169 -6.91 -16.43 -7.86
C VAL A 169 -5.70 -15.50 -7.97
N ILE A 170 -5.97 -14.21 -8.09
CA ILE A 170 -4.95 -13.16 -8.17
C ILE A 170 -4.95 -12.43 -6.83
N MET A 171 -3.80 -12.41 -6.16
CA MET A 171 -3.60 -11.72 -4.90
C MET A 171 -2.61 -10.58 -5.09
N GLU A 172 -2.97 -9.41 -4.59
CA GLU A 172 -2.18 -8.19 -4.74
C GLU A 172 -2.21 -7.41 -3.43
N GLN A 173 -1.05 -6.95 -2.98
CA GLN A 173 -0.93 -6.06 -1.84
C GLN A 173 -1.08 -4.62 -2.31
N THR A 174 -2.10 -3.94 -1.81
CA THR A 174 -2.36 -2.52 -2.08
C THR A 174 -2.17 -1.71 -0.79
N PRO A 175 -2.05 -0.37 -0.87
CA PRO A 175 -1.99 0.47 0.33
C PRO A 175 -3.20 0.32 1.26
N GLU A 176 -4.35 -0.09 0.72
CA GLU A 176 -5.59 -0.34 1.46
C GLU A 176 -5.63 -1.74 2.13
N GLY A 177 -4.76 -2.67 1.72
CA GLY A 177 -4.66 -4.01 2.30
C GLY A 177 -4.38 -5.12 1.29
N LEU A 178 -4.89 -6.32 1.55
CA LEU A 178 -4.76 -7.46 0.65
C LEU A 178 -6.00 -7.57 -0.26
N ARG A 179 -5.79 -7.40 -1.57
CA ARG A 179 -6.82 -7.60 -2.59
C ARG A 179 -6.75 -9.03 -3.14
N ILE A 180 -7.83 -9.77 -3.00
CA ILE A 180 -7.98 -11.14 -3.53
C ILE A 180 -9.04 -11.10 -4.63
N GLN A 181 -8.66 -11.45 -5.85
CA GLN A 181 -9.55 -11.49 -7.02
C GLN A 181 -9.71 -12.93 -7.47
N ILE A 182 -10.96 -13.36 -7.63
CA ILE A 182 -11.31 -14.69 -8.14
C ILE A 182 -11.97 -14.48 -9.51
N VAL A 183 -11.28 -14.92 -10.56
CA VAL A 183 -11.68 -14.66 -11.95
C VAL A 183 -12.23 -15.93 -12.57
N ASP A 184 -13.40 -15.86 -13.20
CA ASP A 184 -13.93 -16.96 -13.99
C ASP A 184 -13.20 -17.07 -15.34
N GLN A 185 -12.79 -18.27 -15.73
CA GLN A 185 -12.13 -18.55 -17.01
C GLN A 185 -12.73 -19.82 -17.65
N GLU A 186 -12.67 -19.89 -18.97
CA GLU A 186 -13.13 -21.07 -19.74
C GLU A 186 -12.49 -22.37 -19.21
N GLY A 187 -13.33 -23.37 -18.95
CA GLY A 187 -12.94 -24.68 -18.38
C GLY A 187 -12.78 -24.70 -16.85
N ARG A 188 -12.78 -23.55 -16.18
CA ARG A 188 -12.65 -23.41 -14.71
C ARG A 188 -13.66 -22.41 -14.15
N SER A 189 -14.92 -22.55 -14.57
CA SER A 189 -15.99 -21.68 -14.10
C SER A 189 -16.26 -21.85 -12.61
N MET A 190 -16.61 -20.75 -11.95
CA MET A 190 -16.87 -20.68 -10.50
C MET A 190 -18.36 -20.78 -10.19
N PHE A 191 -19.21 -20.41 -11.15
CA PHE A 191 -20.66 -20.40 -11.04
C PHE A 191 -21.26 -21.25 -12.14
N ASN A 192 -22.41 -21.88 -11.89
CA ASN A 192 -23.12 -22.55 -12.98
C ASN A 192 -23.72 -21.50 -13.94
N ALA A 193 -23.95 -21.90 -15.19
CA ALA A 193 -24.56 -21.01 -16.19
C ALA A 193 -25.94 -20.53 -15.70
N ASN A 194 -26.15 -19.21 -15.66
CA ASN A 194 -27.35 -18.54 -15.15
C ASN A 194 -27.67 -18.80 -13.67
N ASP A 195 -26.69 -19.29 -12.90
CA ASP A 195 -26.82 -19.46 -11.45
C ASP A 195 -25.97 -18.40 -10.73
N ALA A 196 -26.45 -18.00 -9.54
CA ALA A 196 -25.68 -17.19 -8.60
C ALA A 196 -24.96 -18.06 -7.56
N ALA A 197 -25.38 -19.31 -7.37
CA ALA A 197 -24.72 -20.20 -6.45
C ALA A 197 -23.34 -20.61 -6.99
N PRO A 198 -22.27 -20.49 -6.16
CA PRO A 198 -20.97 -21.01 -6.52
C PRO A 198 -21.01 -22.54 -6.61
N ASN A 199 -20.28 -23.11 -7.56
CA ASN A 199 -20.16 -24.56 -7.68
C ASN A 199 -19.33 -25.15 -6.52
N ASP A 200 -19.31 -26.47 -6.38
CA ASP A 200 -18.65 -27.15 -5.26
C ASP A 200 -17.15 -26.83 -5.17
N ARG A 201 -16.47 -26.67 -6.31
CA ARG A 201 -15.04 -26.33 -6.34
C ARG A 201 -14.81 -24.89 -5.86
N ALA A 202 -15.61 -23.94 -6.32
CA ALA A 202 -15.58 -22.56 -5.87
C ALA A 202 -15.93 -22.43 -4.38
N ARG A 203 -16.91 -23.20 -3.90
CA ARG A 203 -17.25 -23.27 -2.47
C ARG A 203 -16.07 -23.78 -1.64
N ARG A 204 -15.39 -24.84 -2.08
CA ARG A 204 -14.17 -25.35 -1.40
C ARG A 204 -13.05 -24.31 -1.39
N LEU A 205 -12.84 -23.61 -2.50
CA LEU A 205 -11.88 -22.49 -2.59
C LEU A 205 -12.21 -21.38 -1.58
N LEU A 206 -13.47 -20.94 -1.54
CA LEU A 206 -13.91 -19.89 -0.61
C LEU A 206 -13.75 -20.32 0.86
N VAL A 207 -14.05 -21.59 1.18
CA VAL A 207 -13.82 -22.14 2.53
C VAL A 207 -12.33 -22.11 2.91
N ALA A 208 -11.45 -22.55 2.00
CA ALA A 208 -10.00 -22.53 2.24
C ALA A 208 -9.48 -21.10 2.47
N ILE A 209 -9.92 -20.14 1.66
CA ILE A 209 -9.57 -18.71 1.83
C ILE A 209 -10.12 -18.18 3.15
N SER A 210 -11.39 -18.47 3.47
CA SER A 210 -12.07 -17.98 4.67
C SER A 210 -11.39 -18.42 5.97
N GLY A 211 -10.83 -19.64 6.02
CA GLY A 211 -10.13 -20.15 7.19
C GLY A 211 -8.87 -19.36 7.55
N VAL A 212 -8.21 -18.77 6.55
CA VAL A 212 -7.06 -17.88 6.76
C VAL A 212 -7.53 -16.47 7.09
N ILE A 213 -8.51 -15.94 6.35
CA ILE A 213 -9.04 -14.58 6.57
C ILE A 213 -9.65 -14.44 7.97
N ALA A 214 -10.30 -15.49 8.50
CA ALA A 214 -10.91 -15.47 9.84
C ALA A 214 -9.91 -15.24 10.99
N GLN A 215 -8.61 -15.44 10.75
CA GLN A 215 -7.56 -15.20 11.73
C GLN A 215 -7.09 -13.74 11.74
N LEU A 216 -7.49 -12.96 10.74
CA LEU A 216 -7.14 -11.54 10.62
C LEU A 216 -8.20 -10.67 11.30
N PRO A 217 -7.81 -9.65 12.08
CA PRO A 217 -8.76 -8.74 12.74
C PRO A 217 -9.36 -7.68 11.77
N ASN A 218 -8.98 -7.72 10.50
CA ASN A 218 -9.31 -6.71 9.50
C ASN A 218 -10.76 -6.84 9.02
N ARG A 219 -11.33 -5.72 8.57
CA ARG A 219 -12.66 -5.72 7.92
C ARG A 219 -12.55 -6.28 6.51
N LEU A 220 -13.58 -7.00 6.08
CA LEU A 220 -13.71 -7.55 4.74
C LEU A 220 -14.74 -6.76 3.93
N THR A 221 -14.42 -6.49 2.67
CA THR A 221 -15.35 -5.96 1.67
C THR A 221 -15.40 -6.95 0.51
N ILE A 222 -16.61 -7.36 0.11
CA ILE A 222 -16.83 -8.30 -0.99
C ILE A 222 -17.53 -7.56 -2.13
N ALA A 223 -17.04 -7.74 -3.36
CA ALA A 223 -17.63 -7.17 -4.56
C ALA A 223 -17.74 -8.25 -5.64
N GLY A 224 -18.91 -8.33 -6.28
CA GLY A 224 -19.18 -9.25 -7.39
C GLY A 224 -19.12 -8.52 -8.72
N HIS A 225 -18.48 -9.14 -9.71
CA HIS A 225 -18.46 -8.68 -11.10
C HIS A 225 -19.03 -9.76 -12.00
N THR A 226 -19.92 -9.37 -12.91
CA THR A 226 -20.48 -10.24 -13.94
C THR A 226 -20.25 -9.61 -15.31
N ASP A 227 -20.35 -10.41 -16.36
CA ASP A 227 -20.24 -9.94 -17.71
C ASP A 227 -21.48 -9.14 -18.15
N ALA A 228 -21.41 -8.59 -19.37
CA ALA A 228 -22.49 -7.81 -19.98
C ALA A 228 -23.54 -8.70 -20.68
N SER A 229 -23.34 -10.02 -20.74
CA SER A 229 -24.31 -10.94 -21.33
C SER A 229 -25.65 -10.81 -20.62
N PRO A 230 -26.80 -10.80 -21.32
CA PRO A 230 -28.09 -10.73 -20.67
C PRO A 230 -28.23 -11.88 -19.67
N PRO A 231 -28.58 -11.60 -18.40
CA PRO A 231 -28.76 -12.67 -17.44
C PRO A 231 -29.95 -13.51 -17.90
N GLY A 232 -29.73 -14.81 -18.11
CA GLY A 232 -30.83 -15.73 -18.39
C GLY A 232 -31.55 -16.10 -17.10
N GLY A 233 -32.87 -16.29 -17.17
CA GLY A 233 -33.63 -16.93 -16.07
C GLY A 233 -34.11 -15.98 -14.98
N ARG A 234 -33.68 -16.21 -13.73
CA ARG A 234 -34.28 -15.66 -12.49
C ARG A 234 -33.92 -14.19 -12.20
N TYR A 235 -32.83 -13.68 -12.75
CA TYR A 235 -32.32 -12.34 -12.45
C TYR A 235 -32.70 -11.36 -13.55
N GLY A 236 -33.26 -10.21 -13.18
CA GLY A 236 -33.75 -9.22 -14.14
C GLY A 236 -32.65 -8.34 -14.74
N SER A 237 -31.46 -8.30 -14.11
CA SER A 237 -30.32 -7.51 -14.57
C SER A 237 -28.98 -8.07 -14.08
N ASN A 238 -27.89 -7.75 -14.79
CA ASN A 238 -26.54 -8.13 -14.37
C ASN A 238 -26.12 -7.51 -13.04
N PHE A 239 -26.73 -6.37 -12.67
CA PHE A 239 -26.53 -5.77 -11.36
C PHE A 239 -27.10 -6.64 -10.23
N GLU A 240 -28.27 -7.24 -10.45
CA GLU A 240 -28.88 -8.15 -9.49
C GLU A 240 -28.07 -9.46 -9.39
N LEU A 241 -27.62 -9.98 -10.53
CA LEU A 241 -26.77 -11.18 -10.57
C LEU A 241 -25.42 -10.96 -9.88
N SER A 242 -24.78 -9.81 -10.08
CA SER A 242 -23.49 -9.50 -9.45
C SER A 242 -23.62 -9.34 -7.93
N ALA A 243 -24.69 -8.68 -7.47
CA ALA A 243 -24.99 -8.57 -6.05
C ALA A 243 -25.34 -9.93 -5.43
N ALA A 244 -26.11 -10.77 -6.12
CA ALA A 244 -26.43 -12.12 -5.66
C ALA A 244 -25.18 -12.99 -5.52
N ARG A 245 -24.30 -13.01 -6.54
CA ARG A 245 -23.02 -13.74 -6.51
C ARG A 245 -22.04 -13.25 -5.46
N ALA A 246 -22.16 -12.00 -5.02
CA ALA A 246 -21.34 -11.46 -3.94
C ALA A 246 -21.85 -11.88 -2.55
N ASN A 247 -23.14 -12.23 -2.42
CA ASN A 247 -23.78 -12.53 -1.15
C ASN A 247 -23.88 -14.04 -0.84
N GLU A 248 -23.93 -14.90 -1.86
CA GLU A 248 -24.06 -16.37 -1.76
C GLU A 248 -22.72 -17.10 -1.55
#